data_AF-A0A9W5TNX0-F1
#
_entry.id   AF-A0A9W5TNX0-F1
#
_cell.length_a   1.000
_cell.length_b   1.000
_cell.length_c   1.000
_cell.angle_alpha   90.00
_cell.angle_beta   90.00
_cell.angle_gamma   90.00
#
_symmetry.space_group_name_H-M   'P 1'
#
loop_
_entity.id
_entity.type
_entity.pdbx_description
1 polymer ?
#
loop_
_entity_poly.entity_id
_entity_poly.type
_entity_poly.pdbx_seq_one_letter_code
_entity_poly.pdbx_strand_id
1 'polypeptide(L)'
;MTILDNSRHHLRDDLLDAADTLSAFILSAAARTTEQVGFGYVLVSDAPSTFPTLSAAYAHSVATGDPLPISNENSDDVIYTPPSVNGALRFWHDVNHIRRQLDFGLVDELELSLWHLGELEHAGHRPGSLVWRLLHADLTGQAYVQAFASRFPFDQRRFVTGCVTAGFDHGLLAELRSRESE
;
A
#
# COMPACT_ATOMS: atom_id res chain seq x y z
N MET A 1 -2.28 -25.63 -26.68
CA MET A 1 -2.54 -24.23 -26.31
C MET A 1 -4.04 -24.00 -26.41
N THR A 2 -4.74 -24.08 -25.29
CA THR A 2 -6.22 -24.00 -25.20
C THR A 2 -6.65 -22.56 -24.96
N ILE A 3 -7.92 -22.23 -25.24
CA ILE A 3 -8.52 -20.89 -25.02
C ILE A 3 -8.27 -20.40 -23.57
N LEU A 4 -8.29 -21.30 -22.59
CA LEU A 4 -8.01 -21.02 -21.18
C LEU A 4 -6.56 -20.58 -20.90
N ASP A 5 -5.61 -21.06 -21.69
CA ASP A 5 -4.18 -20.72 -21.57
C ASP A 5 -3.93 -19.29 -22.07
N ASN A 6 -4.62 -18.90 -23.15
CA ASN A 6 -4.50 -17.58 -23.74
C ASN A 6 -5.11 -16.50 -22.84
N SER A 7 -6.27 -16.76 -22.23
CA SER A 7 -6.91 -15.84 -21.27
C SER A 7 -6.10 -15.63 -19.99
N ARG A 8 -5.39 -16.65 -19.51
CA ARG A 8 -4.51 -16.53 -18.33
C ARG A 8 -3.26 -15.71 -18.62
N HIS A 9 -2.71 -15.82 -19.82
CA HIS A 9 -1.56 -15.02 -20.22
C HIS A 9 -1.91 -13.53 -20.30
N HIS A 10 -3.03 -13.19 -20.93
CA HIS A 10 -3.50 -11.80 -21.02
C HIS A 10 -3.75 -11.17 -19.65
N LEU A 11 -4.38 -11.89 -18.72
CA LEU A 11 -4.61 -11.37 -17.36
C LEU A 11 -3.30 -11.11 -16.60
N ARG A 12 -2.28 -11.94 -16.82
CA ARG A 12 -0.96 -11.75 -16.20
C ARG A 12 -0.28 -10.51 -16.76
N ASP A 13 -0.34 -10.30 -18.07
CA ASP A 13 0.26 -9.14 -18.71
C ASP A 13 -0.46 -7.85 -18.26
N ASP A 14 -1.80 -7.87 -18.21
CA ASP A 14 -2.61 -6.75 -17.69
C ASP A 14 -2.24 -6.41 -16.23
N LEU A 15 -1.99 -7.42 -15.39
CA LEU A 15 -1.57 -7.22 -13.99
C LEU A 15 -0.20 -6.56 -13.87
N LEU A 16 0.75 -6.95 -14.73
CA LEU A 16 2.08 -6.34 -14.76
C LEU A 16 1.99 -4.88 -15.21
N ASP A 17 1.26 -4.60 -16.29
CA ASP A 17 1.06 -3.23 -16.77
C ASP A 17 0.36 -2.36 -15.72
N ALA A 18 -0.63 -2.91 -15.02
CA ALA A 18 -1.32 -2.20 -13.93
C ALA A 18 -0.42 -1.97 -12.71
N ALA A 19 0.42 -2.94 -12.35
CA ALA A 19 1.40 -2.80 -11.27
C ALA A 19 2.45 -1.73 -11.59
N ASP A 20 2.96 -1.70 -12.82
CA ASP A 20 3.92 -0.68 -13.27
C ASP A 20 3.28 0.71 -13.28
N THR A 21 2.03 0.79 -13.73
CA THR A 21 1.24 2.04 -13.72
C THR A 21 1.02 2.55 -12.30
N LEU A 22 0.60 1.67 -11.39
CA LEU A 22 0.42 2.01 -9.98
C LEU A 22 1.74 2.44 -9.33
N SER A 23 2.83 1.74 -9.67
CA SER A 23 4.16 2.06 -9.16
C SER A 23 4.61 3.45 -9.56
N ALA A 24 4.41 3.83 -10.83
CA ALA A 24 4.71 5.19 -11.31
C ALA A 24 3.85 6.26 -10.62
N PHE A 25 2.57 5.98 -10.38
CA PHE A 25 1.69 6.87 -9.63
C PHE A 25 2.19 7.10 -8.19
N ILE A 26 2.52 6.02 -7.47
CA ILE A 26 3.01 6.07 -6.08
C ILE A 26 4.31 6.86 -5.99
N LEU A 27 5.28 6.59 -6.88
CA LEU A 27 6.54 7.33 -6.91
C LEU A 27 6.30 8.83 -7.13
N SER A 28 5.37 9.18 -8.01
CA SER A 28 5.00 10.58 -8.25
C SER A 28 4.32 11.21 -7.03
N ALA A 29 3.47 10.48 -6.32
CA ALA A 29 2.81 10.94 -5.11
C ALA A 29 3.80 11.14 -3.95
N ALA A 30 4.74 10.22 -3.77
CA ALA A 30 5.81 10.33 -2.79
C ALA A 30 6.74 11.52 -3.10
N ALA A 31 7.12 11.73 -4.37
CA ALA A 31 7.94 12.87 -4.78
C ALA A 31 7.25 14.22 -4.47
N ARG A 32 5.96 14.36 -4.84
CA ARG A 32 5.17 15.55 -4.46
C ARG A 32 5.07 15.72 -2.95
N THR A 33 4.95 14.63 -2.21
CA THR A 33 4.91 14.67 -0.74
C THR A 33 6.22 15.22 -0.18
N THR A 34 7.36 14.76 -0.68
CA THR A 34 8.70 15.28 -0.34
C THR A 34 8.81 16.79 -0.60
N GLU A 35 8.37 17.26 -1.77
CA GLU A 35 8.38 18.69 -2.09
C GLU A 35 7.54 19.52 -1.11
N GLN A 36 6.40 18.98 -0.68
CA GLN A 36 5.47 19.68 0.21
C GLN A 36 5.91 19.69 1.68
N VAL A 37 6.58 18.63 2.17
CA VAL A 37 7.05 18.55 3.58
C VAL A 37 8.48 19.03 3.77
N GLY A 38 9.28 19.10 2.70
CA GLY A 38 10.67 19.55 2.74
C GLY A 38 11.69 18.47 3.15
N PHE A 39 11.26 17.22 3.29
CA PHE A 39 12.12 16.08 3.64
C PHE A 39 11.67 14.78 2.93
N GLY A 40 12.59 13.83 2.82
CA GLY A 40 12.34 12.49 2.26
C GLY A 40 12.10 11.45 3.34
N TYR A 41 12.39 10.19 3.03
CA TYR A 41 12.29 9.08 3.98
C TYR A 41 13.53 8.21 3.96
N VAL A 42 13.70 7.43 5.03
CA VAL A 42 14.72 6.39 5.16
C VAL A 42 14.05 5.13 5.68
N LEU A 43 14.41 3.99 5.09
CA LEU A 43 13.86 2.69 5.45
C LEU A 43 14.63 2.10 6.64
N VAL A 44 13.92 1.81 7.73
CA VAL A 44 14.49 1.24 8.97
C VAL A 44 13.55 0.19 9.56
N SER A 45 14.08 -0.74 10.36
CA SER A 45 13.27 -1.78 11.00
C SER A 45 12.55 -1.29 12.25
N ASP A 46 13.06 -0.27 12.93
CA ASP A 46 12.54 0.29 14.18
C ASP A 46 11.74 1.59 13.96
N ALA A 47 11.02 1.66 12.84
CA ALA A 47 10.22 2.83 12.49
C ALA A 47 9.01 3.03 13.43
N PRO A 48 8.46 4.26 13.51
CA PRO A 48 7.25 4.52 14.28
C PRO A 48 6.08 3.62 13.87
N SER A 49 5.38 3.06 14.86
CA SER A 49 4.25 2.13 14.66
C SER A 49 2.96 2.56 15.37
N THR A 50 2.97 3.76 15.99
CA THR A 50 1.80 4.38 16.61
C THR A 50 1.72 5.85 16.23
N PHE A 51 0.52 6.44 16.22
CA PHE A 51 0.35 7.83 15.84
C PHE A 51 1.15 8.82 16.70
N PRO A 52 1.28 8.65 18.04
CA PRO A 52 2.16 9.51 18.83
C PRO A 52 3.63 9.41 18.43
N THR A 53 4.14 8.19 18.17
CA THR A 53 5.53 8.00 17.75
C THR A 53 5.78 8.57 16.34
N LEU A 54 4.81 8.42 15.43
CA LEU A 54 4.91 8.96 14.08
C LEU A 54 4.86 10.49 14.11
N SER A 55 3.98 11.07 14.93
CA SER A 55 3.86 12.52 15.12
C SER A 55 5.18 13.13 15.63
N ALA A 56 5.83 12.46 16.59
CA ALA A 56 7.13 12.88 17.10
C ALA A 56 8.24 12.80 16.04
N ALA A 57 8.30 11.70 15.29
CA ALA A 57 9.27 11.53 14.20
C ALA A 57 9.07 12.55 13.08
N TYR A 58 7.81 12.80 12.69
CA TYR A 58 7.46 13.82 11.72
C TYR A 58 7.87 15.22 12.19
N ALA A 59 7.59 15.57 13.45
CA ALA A 59 7.99 16.85 14.03
C ALA A 59 9.52 17.03 14.04
N HIS A 60 10.28 15.97 14.32
CA HIS A 60 11.74 15.96 14.20
C HIS A 60 12.18 16.24 12.76
N SER A 61 11.66 15.51 11.78
CA SER A 61 11.98 15.71 10.35
C SER A 61 11.64 17.13 9.88
N VAL A 62 10.52 17.72 10.32
CA VAL A 62 10.20 19.12 10.03
C VAL A 62 11.23 20.09 10.62
N ALA A 63 11.69 19.83 11.85
CA ALA A 63 12.60 20.72 12.57
C ALA A 63 14.05 20.65 12.05
N THR A 64 14.51 19.49 11.60
CA THR A 64 15.91 19.26 11.22
C THR A 64 16.14 19.11 9.73
N GLY A 65 15.10 18.76 8.95
CA GLY A 65 15.21 18.33 7.56
C GLY A 65 15.67 16.88 7.41
N ASP A 66 15.85 16.14 8.51
CA ASP A 66 16.21 14.71 8.45
C ASP A 66 15.08 13.90 7.82
N PRO A 67 15.39 12.82 7.08
CA PRO A 67 14.38 11.96 6.47
C PRO A 67 13.51 11.28 7.54
N LEU A 68 12.22 11.11 7.23
CA LEU A 68 11.29 10.39 8.10
C LEU A 68 11.64 8.88 8.12
N PRO A 69 11.80 8.25 9.30
CA PRO A 69 11.97 6.81 9.38
C PRO A 69 10.68 6.09 9.00
N ILE A 70 10.75 5.19 8.02
CA ILE A 70 9.63 4.40 7.51
C ILE A 70 9.99 2.92 7.62
N SER A 71 9.03 2.08 8.04
CA SER A 71 9.29 0.66 8.23
C SER A 71 9.62 -0.03 6.90
N ASN A 72 10.66 -0.86 6.92
CA ASN A 72 10.99 -1.76 5.82
C ASN A 72 10.42 -3.18 6.00
N GLU A 73 9.70 -3.43 7.08
CA GLU A 73 9.08 -4.74 7.34
C GLU A 73 7.96 -5.01 6.33
N ASN A 74 7.75 -6.31 6.03
CA ASN A 74 6.73 -6.79 5.09
C ASN A 74 6.79 -6.11 3.70
N SER A 75 8.01 -5.80 3.23
CA SER A 75 8.24 -5.06 1.97
C SER A 75 8.94 -5.86 0.87
N ASP A 76 9.20 -7.16 1.10
CA ASP A 76 9.95 -8.00 0.15
C ASP A 76 9.04 -8.55 -0.96
N ASP A 77 7.91 -9.17 -0.59
CA ASP A 77 6.98 -9.79 -1.53
C ASP A 77 5.77 -8.89 -1.83
N VAL A 78 6.04 -7.82 -2.58
CA VAL A 78 5.05 -6.76 -2.87
C VAL A 78 4.58 -6.76 -4.32
N ILE A 79 3.41 -6.15 -4.57
CA ILE A 79 2.83 -6.06 -5.93
C ILE A 79 3.54 -5.05 -6.83
N TYR A 80 4.35 -4.16 -6.24
CA TYR A 80 5.01 -3.06 -6.94
C TYR A 80 6.28 -3.47 -7.68
N THR A 81 6.59 -2.71 -8.74
CA THR A 81 7.78 -2.88 -9.56
C THR A 81 8.56 -1.57 -9.64
N PRO A 82 9.80 -1.49 -9.11
CA PRO A 82 10.47 -2.48 -8.25
C PRO A 82 9.87 -2.52 -6.82
N PRO A 83 10.22 -3.54 -6.00
CA PRO A 83 9.72 -3.66 -4.62
C PRO A 83 9.93 -2.43 -3.72
N SER A 84 10.98 -1.65 -3.98
CA SER A 84 11.29 -0.42 -3.23
C SER A 84 10.18 0.64 -3.29
N VAL A 85 9.26 0.56 -4.26
CA VAL A 85 8.07 1.42 -4.35
C VAL A 85 7.17 1.26 -3.13
N ASN A 86 7.18 0.10 -2.45
CA ASN A 86 6.44 -0.08 -1.21
C ASN A 86 6.89 0.93 -0.14
N GLY A 87 8.19 1.22 -0.04
CA GLY A 87 8.71 2.26 0.85
C GLY A 87 8.17 3.65 0.52
N ALA A 88 8.04 3.96 -0.78
CA ALA A 88 7.46 5.23 -1.24
C ALA A 88 5.96 5.33 -0.91
N LEU A 89 5.21 4.22 -1.04
CA LEU A 89 3.81 4.16 -0.61
C LEU A 89 3.70 4.40 0.90
N ARG A 90 4.50 3.69 1.71
CA ARG A 90 4.48 3.83 3.17
C ARG A 90 4.83 5.25 3.61
N PHE A 91 5.81 5.88 2.98
CA PHE A 91 6.10 7.29 3.23
C PHE A 91 4.91 8.20 2.91
N TRP A 92 4.31 8.03 1.73
CA TRP A 92 3.14 8.80 1.33
C TRP A 92 1.95 8.57 2.28
N HIS A 93 1.75 7.34 2.73
CA HIS A 93 0.74 6.94 3.69
C HIS A 93 0.95 7.60 5.06
N ASP A 94 2.10 7.40 5.68
CA ASP A 94 2.41 7.86 7.04
C ASP A 94 2.38 9.40 7.13
N VAL A 95 2.88 10.11 6.13
CA VAL A 95 2.75 11.58 6.09
C VAL A 95 1.28 12.02 6.06
N ASN A 96 0.40 11.26 5.39
CA ASN A 96 -1.01 11.62 5.31
C ASN A 96 -1.82 11.21 6.54
N HIS A 97 -1.40 10.24 7.35
CA HIS A 97 -1.92 10.12 8.73
C HIS A 97 -1.76 11.43 9.50
N ILE A 98 -0.55 12.01 9.47
CA ILE A 98 -0.25 13.26 10.19
C ILE A 98 -1.09 14.43 9.66
N ARG A 99 -1.12 14.62 8.34
CA ARG A 99 -1.85 15.74 7.71
C ARG A 99 -3.36 15.67 7.94
N ARG A 100 -3.90 14.46 8.12
CA ARG A 100 -5.33 14.21 8.28
C ARG A 100 -5.76 13.97 9.72
N GLN A 101 -4.79 13.89 10.63
CA GLN A 101 -5.04 13.60 12.04
C GLN A 101 -5.76 12.26 12.24
N LEU A 102 -5.32 11.25 11.48
CA LEU A 102 -5.86 9.90 11.47
C LEU A 102 -4.89 8.95 12.19
N ASP A 103 -5.34 8.20 13.17
CA ASP A 103 -4.54 7.16 13.85
C ASP A 103 -4.54 5.84 13.03
N PHE A 104 -3.89 4.80 13.54
CA PHE A 104 -3.78 3.47 12.92
C PHE A 104 -4.96 2.54 13.27
N GLY A 105 -6.05 3.10 13.80
CA GLY A 105 -7.28 2.35 14.05
C GLY A 105 -8.01 2.04 12.75
N LEU A 106 -8.74 0.92 12.68
CA LEU A 106 -9.41 0.48 11.44
C LEU A 106 -10.26 1.58 10.76
N VAL A 107 -11.02 2.37 11.53
CA VAL A 107 -11.87 3.43 10.96
C VAL A 107 -11.04 4.47 10.22
N ASP A 108 -9.94 4.90 10.83
CA ASP A 108 -9.05 5.93 10.31
C ASP A 108 -8.20 5.40 9.13
N GLU A 109 -7.78 4.13 9.19
CA GLU A 109 -7.14 3.42 8.08
C GLU A 109 -8.06 3.31 6.85
N LEU A 110 -9.35 3.04 7.06
CA LEU A 110 -10.34 3.00 5.98
C LEU A 110 -10.59 4.39 5.41
N GLU A 111 -10.64 5.43 6.25
CA GLU A 111 -10.76 6.82 5.79
C GLU A 111 -9.54 7.22 4.94
N LEU A 112 -8.33 6.93 5.42
CA LEU A 112 -7.10 7.23 4.70
C LEU A 112 -7.00 6.43 3.39
N SER A 113 -7.39 5.16 3.40
CA SER A 113 -7.49 4.32 2.20
C SER A 113 -8.40 4.95 1.14
N LEU A 114 -9.60 5.39 1.53
CA LEU A 114 -10.54 6.05 0.62
C LEU A 114 -9.97 7.36 0.07
N TRP A 115 -9.23 8.11 0.88
CA TRP A 115 -8.55 9.31 0.41
C TRP A 115 -7.48 8.98 -0.65
N HIS A 116 -6.63 7.98 -0.42
CA HIS A 116 -5.62 7.54 -1.40
C HIS A 116 -6.25 7.05 -2.71
N LEU A 117 -7.35 6.32 -2.62
CA LEU A 117 -8.13 5.90 -3.79
C LEU A 117 -8.73 7.11 -4.53
N GLY A 118 -9.20 8.11 -3.79
CA GLY A 118 -9.61 9.40 -4.34
C GLY A 118 -8.48 10.08 -5.13
N GLU A 119 -7.26 10.14 -4.59
CA GLU A 119 -6.11 10.71 -5.31
C GLU A 119 -5.80 9.93 -6.61
N LEU A 120 -5.91 8.61 -6.56
CA LEU A 120 -5.72 7.75 -7.74
C LEU A 120 -6.81 7.99 -8.79
N GLU A 121 -8.06 8.23 -8.37
CA GLU A 121 -9.18 8.59 -9.25
C GLU A 121 -8.99 9.97 -9.89
N HIS A 122 -8.49 10.96 -9.14
CA HIS A 122 -8.16 12.29 -9.67
C HIS A 122 -7.04 12.22 -10.73
N ALA A 123 -6.16 11.22 -10.64
CA ALA A 123 -5.15 10.94 -11.68
C ALA A 123 -5.72 10.20 -12.92
N GLY A 124 -7.03 9.90 -12.94
CA GLY A 124 -7.73 9.33 -14.09
C GLY A 124 -7.99 7.83 -14.01
N HIS A 125 -7.61 7.16 -12.92
CA HIS A 125 -7.83 5.73 -12.74
C HIS A 125 -9.18 5.48 -12.05
N ARG A 126 -10.20 5.17 -12.85
CA ARG A 126 -11.58 5.01 -12.37
C ARG A 126 -11.74 3.86 -11.36
N PRO A 127 -12.72 3.94 -10.45
CA PRO A 127 -13.13 2.82 -9.61
C PRO A 127 -13.33 1.54 -10.42
N GLY A 128 -12.82 0.42 -9.90
CA GLY A 128 -12.93 -0.90 -10.55
C GLY A 128 -11.90 -1.19 -11.65
N SER A 129 -11.16 -0.17 -12.12
CA SER A 129 -9.99 -0.41 -12.99
C SER A 129 -8.95 -1.30 -12.28
N LEU A 130 -8.09 -1.97 -13.03
CA LEU A 130 -7.13 -2.91 -12.44
C LEU A 130 -6.18 -2.20 -11.47
N VAL A 131 -5.64 -1.04 -11.88
CA VAL A 131 -4.79 -0.15 -11.05
C VAL A 131 -5.50 0.23 -9.74
N TRP A 132 -6.78 0.63 -9.82
CA TRP A 132 -7.57 0.98 -8.64
C TRP A 132 -7.78 -0.23 -7.72
N ARG A 133 -8.09 -1.40 -8.28
CA ARG A 133 -8.30 -2.63 -7.50
C ARG A 133 -7.02 -3.11 -6.82
N LEU A 134 -5.85 -2.90 -7.43
CA LEU A 134 -4.56 -3.19 -6.81
C LEU A 134 -4.34 -2.31 -5.57
N LEU A 135 -4.51 -0.98 -5.68
CA LEU A 135 -4.34 -0.08 -4.54
C LEU A 135 -5.38 -0.32 -3.44
N HIS A 136 -6.64 -0.59 -3.82
CA HIS A 136 -7.70 -0.92 -2.87
C HIS A 136 -7.39 -2.22 -2.10
N ALA A 137 -6.93 -3.26 -2.79
CA ALA A 137 -6.52 -4.50 -2.15
C ALA A 137 -5.32 -4.28 -1.21
N ASP A 138 -4.38 -3.41 -1.59
CA ASP A 138 -3.19 -3.16 -0.79
C ASP A 138 -3.49 -2.35 0.48
N LEU A 139 -4.23 -1.26 0.38
CA LEU A 139 -4.54 -0.40 1.55
C LEU A 139 -5.69 -0.98 2.37
N THR A 140 -6.87 -1.07 1.77
CA THR A 140 -8.10 -1.50 2.46
C THR A 140 -8.04 -2.98 2.85
N GLY A 141 -7.49 -3.83 1.98
CA GLY A 141 -7.34 -5.25 2.27
C GLY A 141 -6.40 -5.50 3.45
N GLN A 142 -5.23 -4.86 3.49
CA GLN A 142 -4.31 -4.99 4.62
C GLN A 142 -4.89 -4.45 5.92
N ALA A 143 -5.60 -3.31 5.88
CA ALA A 143 -6.29 -2.78 7.06
C ALA A 143 -7.27 -3.80 7.67
N TYR A 144 -8.01 -4.55 6.84
CA TYR A 144 -8.86 -5.64 7.32
C TYR A 144 -8.07 -6.82 7.89
N VAL A 145 -6.95 -7.23 7.27
CA VAL A 145 -6.12 -8.32 7.81
C VAL A 145 -5.55 -7.91 9.18
N GLN A 146 -5.04 -6.69 9.31
CA GLN A 146 -4.54 -6.16 10.58
C GLN A 146 -5.65 -6.13 11.65
N ALA A 147 -6.85 -5.67 11.29
CA ALA A 147 -7.96 -5.60 12.24
C ALA A 147 -8.49 -6.96 12.69
N PHE A 148 -8.59 -7.95 11.79
CA PHE A 148 -9.19 -9.24 12.10
C PHE A 148 -8.20 -10.33 12.53
N ALA A 149 -6.93 -10.22 12.13
CA ALA A 149 -5.90 -11.21 12.41
C ALA A 149 -4.70 -10.65 13.19
N SER A 150 -4.65 -9.33 13.45
CA SER A 150 -3.54 -8.67 14.18
C SER A 150 -2.17 -8.94 13.57
N ARG A 151 -2.11 -9.01 12.24
CA ARG A 151 -0.90 -9.22 11.44
C ARG A 151 -1.07 -8.61 10.05
N PHE A 152 0.03 -8.53 9.33
CA PHE A 152 0.04 -8.27 7.90
C PHE A 152 -0.21 -9.55 7.08
N PRO A 153 -0.53 -9.44 5.78
CA PRO A 153 -0.50 -10.59 4.88
C PRO A 153 0.89 -11.23 4.85
N PHE A 154 0.96 -12.56 4.79
CA PHE A 154 2.26 -13.26 4.75
C PHE A 154 3.04 -13.01 3.46
N ASP A 155 2.32 -12.85 2.35
CA ASP A 155 2.85 -12.55 1.01
C ASP A 155 1.89 -11.51 0.40
N GLN A 156 2.29 -10.24 0.45
CA GLN A 156 1.44 -9.12 0.01
C GLN A 156 1.11 -9.24 -1.47
N ARG A 157 2.06 -9.64 -2.32
CA ARG A 157 1.84 -9.85 -3.76
C ARG A 157 0.76 -10.91 -3.99
N ARG A 158 0.87 -12.06 -3.34
CA ARG A 158 -0.11 -13.15 -3.46
C ARG A 158 -1.48 -12.71 -2.96
N PHE A 159 -1.51 -12.01 -1.83
CA PHE A 159 -2.74 -11.49 -1.24
C PHE A 159 -3.46 -10.51 -2.19
N VAL A 160 -2.76 -9.45 -2.62
CA VAL A 160 -3.29 -8.43 -3.54
C VAL A 160 -3.73 -9.07 -4.86
N THR A 161 -2.91 -9.95 -5.43
CA THR A 161 -3.27 -10.68 -6.66
C THR A 161 -4.55 -11.50 -6.45
N GLY A 162 -4.66 -12.23 -5.34
CA GLY A 162 -5.84 -13.01 -4.99
C GLY A 162 -7.10 -12.15 -4.90
N CYS A 163 -7.04 -11.02 -4.20
CA CYS A 163 -8.13 -10.06 -4.11
C CYS A 163 -8.58 -9.53 -5.49
N VAL A 164 -7.66 -9.37 -6.42
CA VAL A 164 -7.96 -8.80 -7.74
C VAL A 164 -8.42 -9.86 -8.74
N THR A 165 -7.88 -11.08 -8.70
CA THR A 165 -8.21 -12.14 -9.67
C THR A 165 -9.37 -13.02 -9.24
N ALA A 166 -9.56 -13.25 -7.93
CA ALA A 166 -10.66 -14.06 -7.41
C ALA A 166 -11.82 -13.21 -6.83
N GLY A 167 -11.62 -11.90 -6.72
CA GLY A 167 -12.53 -10.96 -6.06
C GLY A 167 -12.08 -10.64 -4.64
N PHE A 168 -12.35 -9.40 -4.21
CA PHE A 168 -11.78 -8.82 -2.99
C PHE A 168 -12.07 -9.69 -1.76
N ASP A 169 -13.35 -10.02 -1.52
CA ASP A 169 -13.76 -10.82 -0.37
C ASP A 169 -13.16 -12.24 -0.39
N HIS A 170 -12.96 -12.83 -1.56
CA HIS A 170 -12.38 -14.17 -1.69
C HIS A 170 -10.88 -14.16 -1.35
N GLY A 171 -10.14 -13.16 -1.84
CA GLY A 171 -8.74 -12.97 -1.50
C GLY A 171 -8.55 -12.69 -0.01
N LEU A 172 -9.38 -11.80 0.56
CA LEU A 172 -9.40 -11.50 1.99
C LEU A 172 -9.69 -12.73 2.85
N LEU A 173 -10.75 -13.48 2.54
CA LEU A 173 -11.10 -14.68 3.28
C LEU A 173 -10.02 -15.77 3.17
N ALA A 174 -9.40 -15.91 2.00
CA ALA A 174 -8.30 -16.86 1.81
C ALA A 174 -7.10 -16.51 2.69
N GLU A 175 -6.71 -15.23 2.74
CA GLU A 175 -5.61 -14.76 3.58
C GLU A 175 -5.93 -14.90 5.08
N LEU A 176 -7.14 -14.55 5.51
CA LEU A 176 -7.57 -14.69 6.92
C LEU A 176 -7.61 -16.15 7.38
N ARG A 177 -7.90 -17.09 6.49
CA ARG A 177 -7.87 -18.54 6.77
C ARG A 177 -6.48 -19.15 6.68
N SER A 178 -5.54 -18.46 6.04
CA SER A 178 -4.18 -18.94 5.92
C SER A 178 -3.50 -18.99 7.29
N ARG A 179 -2.65 -19.99 7.46
CA ARG A 179 -1.76 -20.12 8.61
C ARG A 179 -0.36 -19.78 8.13
N GLU A 180 0.46 -19.24 9.02
CA GLU A 180 1.89 -19.13 8.77
C GLU A 180 2.39 -20.51 8.38
N SER A 181 3.04 -20.61 7.22
CA SER A 181 3.62 -21.88 6.79
C SER A 181 4.90 -22.05 7.60
N GLU A 182 4.96 -23.12 8.42
CA GLU A 182 6.17 -23.53 9.16
C GLU A 182 7.38 -23.73 8.23
#